data_AF-A0A527ZDT9-F1
#
_entry.id   AF-A0A527ZDT9-F1
#
_cell.length_a   1.000
_cell.length_b   1.000
_cell.length_c   1.000
_cell.angle_alpha   90.00
_cell.angle_beta   90.00
_cell.angle_gamma   90.00
#
_symmetry.space_group_name_H-M   'P 1'
#
loop_
_entity.id
_entity.type
_entity.pdbx_description
1 polymer ?
#
loop_
_entity_poly.entity_id
_entity_poly.type
_entity_poly.pdbx_seq_one_letter_code
_entity_poly.pdbx_strand_id
1 'polypeptide(L)'
;VLQREAREPISLPLADAPTGLSAFHSKPIIFGVRPEALTDPEGAERNASNIATADCHIEVVEPAGSDTFAVTNLGGKAVVARLRADANIQPGTST
;
A
#
# COMPACT_ATOMS: atom_id res chain seq x y z
N VAL A 1 0.50 1.24 13.49
CA VAL A 1 0.07 2.44 12.73
C VAL A 1 1.28 2.99 11.99
N LEU A 2 1.15 3.25 10.70
CA LEU A 2 2.19 3.85 9.86
C LEU A 2 1.89 5.35 9.72
N GLN A 3 2.73 6.20 10.32
CA GLN A 3 2.60 7.66 10.22
C GLN A 3 2.97 8.16 8.81
N ARG A 4 2.39 9.28 8.38
CA ARG A 4 2.64 9.90 7.06
C ARG A 4 2.83 11.41 7.27
N GLU A 5 3.74 12.04 6.52
CA GLU A 5 4.21 13.41 6.78
C GLU A 5 3.11 14.49 6.74
N ALA A 6 2.04 14.29 5.97
CA ALA A 6 0.95 15.27 5.84
C ALA A 6 -0.42 14.63 5.56
N ARG A 7 -0.61 13.36 5.95
CA ARG A 7 -1.82 12.57 5.64
C ARG A 7 -2.23 11.72 6.84
N GLU A 8 -3.47 11.24 6.81
CA GLU A 8 -3.96 10.33 7.84
C GLU A 8 -3.06 9.08 7.95
N PRO A 9 -2.70 8.67 9.17
CA PRO A 9 -1.93 7.47 9.38
C PRO A 9 -2.64 6.23 8.87
N ILE A 10 -1.89 5.27 8.32
CA ILE A 10 -2.44 4.01 7.85
C ILE A 10 -2.47 3.03 9.02
N SER A 11 -3.66 2.48 9.29
CA SER A 11 -3.83 1.36 10.21
C SER A 11 -4.03 0.09 9.41
N LEU A 12 -3.16 -0.89 9.62
CA LEU A 12 -3.23 -2.18 8.95
C LEU A 12 -3.96 -3.17 9.88
N PRO A 13 -5.17 -3.62 9.54
CA PRO A 13 -5.84 -4.64 10.33
C PRO A 13 -5.10 -5.97 10.21
N LEU A 14 -4.86 -6.63 11.34
CA LEU A 14 -4.43 -8.04 11.40
C LEU A 14 -5.52 -8.84 12.12
N ALA A 15 -6.45 -9.42 11.36
CA ALA A 15 -7.49 -10.30 11.89
C ALA A 15 -6.90 -11.54 12.61
N ASP A 16 -5.96 -12.24 11.97
CA ASP A 16 -5.31 -13.44 12.51
C ASP A 16 -3.85 -13.15 12.92
N ALA A 17 -3.68 -12.24 13.88
CA ALA A 17 -2.34 -11.86 14.35
C ALA A 17 -1.60 -13.06 14.98
N PRO A 18 -0.34 -13.35 14.58
CA PRO A 18 0.46 -14.39 15.21
C PRO A 18 0.65 -14.12 16.71
N THR A 19 0.59 -15.16 17.55
CA THR A 19 0.67 -15.04 19.02
C THR A 19 1.89 -14.24 19.50
N GLY A 20 3.03 -14.40 18.82
CA GLY A 20 4.29 -13.70 19.13
C GLY A 20 4.27 -12.20 18.85
N LEU A 21 3.30 -11.68 18.10
CA LEU A 21 3.23 -10.25 17.76
C LEU A 21 2.96 -9.37 18.99
N SER A 22 2.24 -9.89 19.98
CA SER A 22 1.96 -9.21 21.25
C SER A 22 3.22 -8.73 21.98
N ALA A 23 4.34 -9.46 21.86
CA ALA A 23 5.63 -9.10 22.46
C ALA A 23 6.24 -7.81 21.87
N PHE A 24 5.72 -7.36 20.72
CA PHE A 24 6.13 -6.15 20.01
C PHE A 24 5.17 -4.97 20.21
N HIS A 25 4.21 -5.08 21.14
CA HIS A 25 3.33 -3.97 21.47
C HIS A 25 4.13 -2.71 21.83
N SER A 26 3.74 -1.58 21.22
CA SER A 26 4.41 -0.27 21.35
C SER A 26 5.90 -0.22 20.92
N LYS A 27 6.41 -1.25 20.24
CA LYS A 27 7.77 -1.26 19.68
C LYS A 27 7.74 -0.95 18.19
N PRO A 28 8.79 -0.29 17.65
CA PRO A 28 8.95 -0.17 16.21
C PRO A 28 9.16 -1.57 15.61
N ILE A 29 8.42 -1.86 14.53
CA ILE A 29 8.53 -3.10 13.77
C ILE A 29 8.81 -2.78 12.30
N ILE A 30 9.36 -3.74 11.57
CA ILE A 30 9.51 -3.65 10.13
C ILE A 30 8.28 -4.31 9.50
N PHE A 31 7.56 -3.54 8.70
CA PHE A 31 6.47 -4.04 7.86
C PHE A 31 6.98 -4.20 6.43
N GLY A 32 6.83 -5.41 5.89
CA GLY A 32 7.12 -5.70 4.49
C GLY A 32 5.83 -6.02 3.76
N VAL A 33 5.62 -5.38 2.61
CA VAL A 33 4.51 -5.63 1.70
C VAL A 33 5.06 -5.82 0.30
N ARG A 34 4.48 -6.76 -0.44
CA ARG A 34 4.86 -7.01 -1.83
C ARG A 34 4.17 -6.00 -2.76
N PRO A 35 4.79 -5.57 -3.87
CA PRO A 35 4.17 -4.61 -4.79
C PRO A 35 2.78 -5.01 -5.27
N GLU A 36 2.53 -6.30 -5.50
CA GLU A 36 1.23 -6.84 -5.91
C GLU A 36 0.14 -6.76 -4.83
N ALA A 37 0.51 -6.57 -3.57
CA ALA A 37 -0.43 -6.33 -2.47
C ALA A 37 -0.71 -4.83 -2.26
N LEU A 38 0.02 -3.95 -2.97
CA LEU A 38 -0.25 -2.52 -3.07
C LEU A 38 -0.90 -2.26 -4.42
N THR A 39 -2.22 -2.17 -4.43
CA THR A 39 -3.01 -2.09 -5.66
C THR A 39 -4.14 -1.08 -5.50
N ASP A 40 -4.78 -0.73 -6.61
CA ASP A 40 -5.95 0.14 -6.62
C ASP A 40 -7.19 -0.60 -6.07
N PRO A 41 -8.25 0.11 -5.64
CA PRO A 41 -9.44 -0.51 -5.07
C PRO A 41 -10.11 -1.55 -6.00
N GLU A 42 -9.97 -1.42 -7.33
CA GLU A 42 -10.53 -2.37 -8.29
C GLU A 42 -9.64 -3.61 -8.47
N GLY A 43 -8.32 -3.45 -8.28
CA GLY A 43 -7.32 -4.51 -8.24
C GLY A 43 -7.29 -5.30 -6.93
N ALA A 44 -7.88 -4.77 -5.85
CA ALA A 44 -7.91 -5.45 -4.56
C ALA A 44 -8.67 -6.78 -4.63
N GLU A 45 -8.10 -7.83 -4.03
CA GLU A 45 -8.73 -9.14 -3.99
C GLU A 45 -10.04 -9.07 -3.20
N ARG A 46 -11.16 -9.38 -3.86
CA ARG A 46 -12.52 -9.27 -3.28
C ARG A 46 -12.73 -10.12 -2.02
N ASN A 47 -11.92 -11.16 -1.86
CA ASN A 47 -11.96 -12.07 -0.72
C ASN A 47 -10.86 -11.77 0.33
N ALA A 48 -10.05 -10.73 0.14
CA ALA A 48 -9.04 -10.37 1.12
C ALA A 48 -9.73 -9.90 2.41
N SER A 49 -9.42 -10.59 3.51
CA SER A 49 -9.99 -10.30 4.84
C SER A 49 -9.39 -9.04 5.48
N ASN A 50 -8.26 -8.55 4.96
CA ASN A 50 -7.47 -7.49 5.56
C ASN A 50 -7.07 -6.42 4.52
N ILE A 51 -8.04 -5.63 4.07
CA ILE A 51 -7.77 -4.50 3.18
C ILE A 51 -7.62 -3.22 4.02
N ALA A 52 -6.54 -2.49 3.80
CA ALA A 52 -6.38 -1.13 4.26
C ALA A 52 -6.33 -0.21 3.05
N THR A 53 -7.15 0.83 3.03
CA THR A 53 -7.18 1.84 1.97
C THR A 53 -6.53 3.13 2.46
N ALA A 54 -5.85 3.82 1.56
CA ALA A 54 -5.29 5.13 1.85
C ALA A 54 -4.97 5.89 0.58
N ASP A 55 -5.30 7.19 0.57
CA ASP A 55 -4.99 8.05 -0.57
C ASP A 55 -3.47 8.27 -0.68
N CYS A 56 -2.90 7.92 -1.81
CA CYS A 56 -1.48 7.92 -2.11
C CYS A 56 -1.17 8.85 -3.28
N HIS A 57 -0.04 9.56 -3.22
CA HIS A 57 0.37 10.46 -4.29
C HIS A 57 1.22 9.68 -5.27
N ILE A 58 0.87 9.70 -6.54
CA ILE A 58 1.64 8.99 -7.55
C ILE A 58 2.77 9.88 -8.03
N GLU A 59 4.01 9.44 -7.83
CA GLU A 59 5.21 10.13 -8.28
C GLU A 59 5.61 9.72 -9.69
N VAL A 60 5.55 8.41 -9.98
CA VAL A 60 5.96 7.82 -11.26
C VAL A 60 4.97 6.74 -11.67
N VAL A 61 4.73 6.62 -12.97
CA VAL A 61 3.95 5.55 -13.58
C VAL A 61 4.77 4.91 -14.70
N GLU A 62 4.91 3.59 -14.66
CA GLU A 62 5.68 2.79 -15.63
C GLU A 62 4.78 1.67 -16.21
N PRO A 63 4.24 1.85 -17.43
CA PRO A 63 3.52 0.80 -18.13
C PRO A 63 4.49 -0.32 -18.56
N ALA A 64 4.23 -1.55 -18.12
CA ALA A 64 5.07 -2.72 -18.35
C ALA A 64 4.29 -3.86 -19.04
N GLY A 65 3.49 -3.51 -20.06
CA GLY A 65 2.67 -4.48 -20.81
C GLY A 65 1.36 -4.79 -20.10
N SER A 66 1.29 -5.93 -19.41
CA SER A 66 0.09 -6.40 -18.69
C SER A 66 -0.15 -5.71 -17.35
N ASP A 67 0.88 -5.04 -16.84
CA ASP A 67 0.89 -4.41 -15.53
C ASP A 67 1.35 -2.96 -15.66
N THR A 68 0.89 -2.14 -14.73
CA THR A 68 1.33 -0.76 -14.56
C THR A 68 1.99 -0.64 -13.19
N PHE A 69 3.27 -0.29 -13.15
CA PHE A 69 3.95 0.00 -11.89
C PHE A 69 3.79 1.47 -11.53
N ALA A 70 3.51 1.73 -10.26
CA ALA A 70 3.38 3.08 -9.74
C ALA A 70 4.28 3.26 -8.53
N VAL A 71 5.01 4.38 -8.50
CA VAL A 71 5.83 4.76 -7.34
C VAL A 71 5.05 5.77 -6.49
N THR A 72 4.97 5.52 -5.20
CA THR A 72 4.34 6.42 -4.23
C THR A 72 5.12 6.46 -2.91
N ASN A 73 4.75 7.38 -2.03
CA ASN A 73 5.35 7.52 -0.71
C ASN A 73 4.44 6.98 0.40
N LEU A 74 4.95 6.01 1.16
CA LEU A 74 4.35 5.48 2.36
C LEU A 74 5.32 5.62 3.54
N GLY A 75 4.92 6.38 4.55
CA GLY A 75 5.72 6.58 5.77
C GLY A 75 7.09 7.19 5.53
N GLY A 76 7.20 8.13 4.60
CA GLY A 76 8.45 8.80 4.25
C GLY A 76 9.36 7.94 3.35
N LYS A 77 8.88 6.79 2.84
CA LYS A 77 9.64 5.90 1.96
C LYS A 77 8.96 5.73 0.63
N ALA A 78 9.75 5.74 -0.44
CA ALA A 78 9.31 5.35 -1.76
C ALA A 78 8.97 3.84 -1.77
N VAL A 79 7.79 3.51 -2.26
CA VAL A 79 7.28 2.15 -2.42
C VAL A 79 6.73 1.98 -3.83
N VAL A 80 6.73 0.73 -4.30
CA VAL A 80 6.21 0.38 -5.63
C VAL A 80 4.91 -0.39 -5.46
N ALA A 81 3.87 0.06 -6.16
CA ALA A 81 2.59 -0.60 -6.33
C ALA A 81 2.53 -1.27 -7.71
N ARG A 82 1.86 -2.43 -7.79
CA ARG A 82 1.55 -3.08 -9.07
C ARG A 82 0.06 -3.00 -9.32
N LEU A 83 -0.31 -2.28 -10.37
CA LEU A 83 -1.67 -2.04 -10.81
C LEU A 83 -1.94 -2.81 -12.10
N ARG A 84 -3.22 -2.94 -12.45
CA ARG A 84 -3.60 -3.50 -13.74
C ARG A 84 -3.21 -2.57 -14.89
N ALA A 85 -3.01 -3.14 -16.09
CA ALA A 85 -2.71 -2.37 -17.30
C ALA A 85 -3.76 -1.29 -17.64
N ASP A 86 -5.02 -1.54 -17.29
CA ASP A 86 -6.14 -0.62 -17.52
C ASP A 86 -6.35 0.42 -16.41
N ALA A 87 -5.47 0.45 -15.39
CA ALA A 87 -5.54 1.44 -14.33
C ALA A 87 -5.30 2.86 -14.89
N ASN A 88 -6.30 3.74 -14.76
CA ASN A 88 -6.24 5.11 -15.28
C ASN A 88 -5.57 6.06 -14.28
N ILE A 89 -4.25 5.93 -14.12
CA ILE A 89 -3.45 6.70 -13.17
C ILE A 89 -2.41 7.54 -13.92
N GLN A 90 -2.12 8.75 -13.41
CA GLN A 90 -1.11 9.64 -13.97
C GLN A 90 -0.19 10.15 -12.85
N PRO A 91 1.09 10.45 -13.15
CA PRO A 91 1.94 11.16 -12.21
C PRO A 91 1.28 12.46 -11.74
N GLY A 92 1.37 12.76 -10.46
CA GLY A 92 0.77 13.94 -9.85
C GLY A 92 -0.66 13.76 -9.33
N THR A 93 -1.33 12.63 -9.59
CA THR A 93 -2.66 12.37 -9.04
C THR A 93 -2.58 11.82 -7.61
N SER A 94 -3.71 11.91 -6.89
CA SER A 94 -3.91 11.15 -5.66
C SER A 94 -5.01 10.11 -5.88
N THR A 95 -4.76 8.88 -5.47
CA THR A 95 -5.68 7.74 -5.62
C THR A 95 -5.62 6.81 -4.42
#